data_AF-A0A081NBT6-F1
#
_entry.id   AF-A0A081NBT6-F1
#
_cell.length_a   1.000
_cell.length_b   1.000
_cell.length_c   1.000
_cell.angle_alpha   90.00
_cell.angle_beta   90.00
_cell.angle_gamma   90.00
#
_symmetry.space_group_name_H-M   'P 1'
#
loop_
_entity.id
_entity.type
_entity.pdbx_description
1 polymer ?
#
loop_
_entity_poly.entity_id
_entity_poly.type
_entity_poly.pdbx_seq_one_letter_code
_entity_poly.pdbx_strand_id
1 'polypeptide(L)'
;MAVYLITRHPGAVKWAKETGLFFNQTIQHIDFQPFQHGDKVYGLLPVHLAARVCDLGAEYWHLCIDVPEHKRGQELTLQEMERFNARFERFHVTLSQ
;
A
#
# COMPACT_ATOMS: atom_id res chain seq x y z
N MET A 1 8.15 10.68 -11.81
CA MET A 1 7.40 9.44 -11.52
C MET A 1 8.31 8.49 -10.76
N ALA A 2 8.04 8.34 -9.48
CA ALA A 2 8.63 7.34 -8.61
C ALA A 2 7.55 6.39 -8.07
N VAL A 3 7.97 5.19 -7.68
CA VAL A 3 7.13 4.13 -7.14
C VAL A 3 7.51 3.92 -5.68
N TYR A 4 6.55 4.13 -4.79
CA TYR A 4 6.72 4.06 -3.34
C TYR A 4 5.98 2.84 -2.79
N LEU A 5 6.65 2.08 -1.93
CA LEU A 5 6.00 1.10 -1.06
C LEU A 5 5.95 1.65 0.36
N ILE A 6 4.77 1.66 0.96
CA ILE A 6 4.55 2.21 2.29
C ILE A 6 3.98 1.12 3.18
N THR A 7 4.86 0.60 4.05
CA THR A 7 4.49 -0.46 4.98
C THR A 7 5.53 -0.58 6.09
N ARG A 8 5.06 -0.82 7.31
CA ARG A 8 5.89 -1.21 8.45
C ARG A 8 6.02 -2.74 8.59
N HIS A 9 5.26 -3.50 7.80
CA HIS A 9 5.14 -4.95 7.96
C HIS A 9 6.16 -5.68 7.07
N PRO A 10 7.12 -6.43 7.67
CA PRO A 10 8.11 -7.18 6.90
C PRO A 10 7.50 -8.19 5.93
N GLY A 11 6.36 -8.81 6.27
CA GLY A 11 5.65 -9.73 5.39
C GLY A 11 5.22 -9.04 4.09
N ALA A 12 4.63 -7.85 4.20
CA ALA A 12 4.20 -7.06 3.05
C ALA A 12 5.37 -6.61 2.16
N VAL A 13 6.53 -6.29 2.73
CA VAL A 13 7.74 -5.96 1.95
C VAL A 13 8.21 -7.17 1.14
N LYS A 14 8.25 -8.36 1.75
CA LYS A 14 8.67 -9.58 1.07
C LYS A 14 7.70 -9.93 -0.05
N TRP A 15 6.39 -9.92 0.25
CA TRP A 15 5.36 -10.23 -0.74
C TRP A 15 5.36 -9.23 -1.90
N ALA A 16 5.52 -7.93 -1.61
CA ALA A 16 5.58 -6.91 -2.65
C ALA A 16 6.75 -7.13 -3.62
N LYS A 17 7.88 -7.65 -3.16
CA LYS A 17 9.01 -8.01 -4.05
C LYS A 17 8.68 -9.17 -4.99
N GLU A 18 7.81 -10.08 -4.60
CA GLU A 18 7.38 -11.23 -5.42
C GLU A 18 6.36 -10.84 -6.50
N THR A 19 5.71 -9.68 -6.37
CA THR A 19 4.78 -9.15 -7.39
C THR A 19 5.47 -8.71 -8.70
N GLY A 20 6.80 -8.65 -8.73
CA GLY A 20 7.56 -8.15 -9.88
C GLY A 20 7.59 -6.62 -10.01
N LEU A 21 7.01 -5.89 -9.04
CA LEU A 21 7.06 -4.43 -9.00
C LEU A 21 8.43 -3.93 -8.49
N PHE A 22 8.94 -2.89 -9.15
CA PHE A 22 10.13 -2.18 -8.70
C PHE A 22 9.74 -0.96 -7.89
N PHE A 23 10.12 -0.93 -6.61
CA PHE A 23 9.89 0.21 -5.72
C PHE A 23 11.16 1.06 -5.61
N ASN A 24 11.08 2.32 -6.01
CA ASN A 24 12.19 3.27 -5.83
C ASN A 24 12.48 3.52 -4.36
N GLN A 25 11.44 3.54 -3.53
CA GLN A 25 11.56 3.76 -2.08
C GLN A 25 10.59 2.88 -1.31
N THR A 26 11.07 2.30 -0.21
CA THR A 26 10.23 1.62 0.79
C THR A 26 10.28 2.42 2.08
N ILE A 27 9.13 2.89 2.53
CA ILE A 27 8.97 3.81 3.66
C ILE A 27 8.09 3.16 4.72
N GLN A 28 8.49 3.24 5.99
CA GLN A 28 7.72 2.63 7.09
C GLN A 28 6.58 3.53 7.59
N HIS A 29 6.79 4.84 7.57
CA HIS A 29 5.85 5.83 8.08
C HIS A 29 5.82 7.07 7.19
N ILE A 30 4.62 7.59 6.90
CA ILE A 30 4.46 8.86 6.19
C ILE A 30 4.23 9.93 7.24
N ASP A 31 5.21 10.79 7.44
CA ASP A 31 5.03 12.05 8.17
C ASP A 31 4.75 13.19 7.19
N PHE A 32 5.57 13.29 6.14
CA PHE A 32 5.42 14.24 5.06
C PHE A 32 6.20 13.74 3.84
N GLN A 33 5.49 13.34 2.78
CA GLN A 33 6.11 13.04 1.49
C GLN A 33 5.55 14.02 0.44
N PRO A 34 6.41 14.76 -0.29
CA PRO A 34 5.97 15.61 -1.38
C PRO A 34 5.73 14.74 -2.63
N PHE A 35 4.76 13.82 -2.56
CA PHE A 35 4.37 13.02 -3.72
C PHE A 35 4.03 13.95 -4.88
N GLN A 36 4.55 13.62 -6.05
CA GLN A 36 4.36 14.40 -7.26
C GLN A 36 3.25 13.79 -8.12
N HIS A 37 2.69 14.59 -9.00
CA HIS A 37 1.74 14.11 -9.99
C HIS A 37 2.33 12.92 -10.78
N GLY A 38 1.56 11.85 -10.89
CA GLY A 38 1.95 10.62 -11.57
C GLY A 38 2.81 9.65 -10.77
N ASP A 39 3.26 10.00 -9.55
CA ASP A 39 3.89 9.03 -8.65
C ASP A 39 2.91 7.92 -8.28
N LYS A 40 3.42 6.72 -7.97
CA LYS A 40 2.60 5.58 -7.56
C LYS A 40 2.91 5.20 -6.13
N VAL A 41 1.89 5.17 -5.29
CA VAL A 41 2.00 4.92 -3.85
C VAL A 41 1.27 3.64 -3.50
N TYR A 42 2.02 2.60 -3.15
CA TYR A 42 1.54 1.27 -2.80
C TYR A 42 1.53 1.08 -1.28
N GLY A 43 0.46 0.52 -0.72
CA GLY A 43 0.45 0.08 0.68
C GLY A 43 -0.89 0.22 1.39
N LEU A 44 -0.85 0.08 2.71
CA LEU A 44 -1.99 0.21 3.61
C LEU A 44 -1.93 1.59 4.29
N LEU A 45 -2.56 2.58 3.68
CA LEU A 45 -2.58 3.94 4.23
C LEU A 45 -3.87 4.19 5.00
N PRO A 46 -3.80 4.93 6.12
CA PRO A 46 -4.98 5.61 6.67
C PRO A 46 -5.72 6.38 5.56
N VAL A 47 -7.04 6.30 5.54
CA VAL A 47 -7.87 6.85 4.44
C VAL A 47 -7.62 8.34 4.18
N HIS A 48 -7.37 9.13 5.22
CA HIS A 48 -7.06 10.56 5.09
C HIS A 48 -5.72 10.82 4.38
N LEU A 49 -4.74 9.92 4.53
CA LEU A 49 -3.46 10.00 3.79
C LEU A 49 -3.62 9.52 2.35
N ALA A 50 -4.41 8.48 2.11
CA ALA A 50 -4.75 8.05 0.75
C ALA A 50 -5.43 9.18 -0.04
N ALA A 51 -6.36 9.91 0.60
CA ALA A 51 -6.99 11.08 0.00
C ALA A 51 -5.97 12.17 -0.38
N ARG A 52 -5.00 12.44 0.51
CA ARG A 52 -3.93 13.42 0.26
C ARG A 52 -3.01 12.99 -0.89
N VAL A 53 -2.70 11.71 -1.01
CA VAL A 53 -1.96 11.16 -2.17
C VAL A 53 -2.72 11.45 -3.47
N CYS A 54 -4.03 11.14 -3.49
CA CYS A 54 -4.86 11.37 -4.66
C CYS A 54 -5.00 12.87 -5.00
N ASP A 55 -5.13 13.74 -4.00
CA ASP A 55 -5.22 15.20 -4.16
C ASP A 55 -3.95 15.81 -4.77
N LEU A 56 -2.78 15.26 -4.43
CA LEU A 56 -1.49 15.62 -5.04
C LEU A 56 -1.33 15.10 -6.49
N GLY A 57 -2.32 14.38 -7.03
CA GLY A 57 -2.28 13.80 -8.37
C GLY A 57 -1.41 12.54 -8.47
N ALA A 58 -1.01 11.96 -7.34
CA ALA A 58 -0.36 10.65 -7.29
C ALA A 58 -1.40 9.53 -7.29
N GLU A 59 -1.00 8.35 -7.76
CA GLU A 59 -1.84 7.16 -7.81
C GLU A 59 -1.75 6.39 -6.51
N TYR A 60 -2.89 6.11 -5.89
CA TYR A 60 -2.94 5.26 -4.71
C TYR A 60 -3.29 3.81 -5.07
N TRP A 61 -2.46 2.88 -4.61
CA TRP A 61 -2.59 1.44 -4.77
C TRP A 61 -2.67 0.77 -3.39
N HIS A 62 -3.87 0.33 -3.00
CA HIS A 62 -4.11 -0.32 -1.71
C HIS A 62 -3.70 -1.78 -1.74
N LEU A 63 -3.10 -2.27 -0.65
CA LEU A 63 -2.87 -3.71 -0.46
C LEU A 63 -4.15 -4.36 0.08
N CYS A 64 -4.93 -4.99 -0.79
CA CYS A 64 -6.10 -5.76 -0.38
C CYS A 64 -5.68 -7.19 -0.02
N ILE A 65 -6.18 -7.69 1.12
CA ILE A 65 -5.99 -9.08 1.56
C ILE A 65 -7.30 -9.57 2.17
N ASP A 66 -7.78 -10.72 1.73
CA ASP A 66 -9.04 -11.32 2.18
C ASP A 66 -8.80 -12.11 3.50
N VAL A 67 -8.45 -11.37 4.56
CA VAL A 67 -8.00 -11.97 5.84
C VAL A 67 -9.18 -12.60 6.61
N PRO A 68 -9.13 -13.92 6.89
CA PRO A 68 -10.15 -14.57 7.68
C PRO A 68 -10.11 -14.10 9.14
N GLU A 69 -11.24 -14.14 9.83
CA GLU A 69 -11.41 -13.58 11.19
C GLU A 69 -10.30 -14.01 12.17
N HIS A 70 -9.99 -15.30 12.20
CA HIS A 70 -8.98 -15.89 13.09
C HIS A 70 -7.53 -15.46 12.80
N LYS A 71 -7.27 -14.75 11.69
CA LYS A 71 -5.96 -14.20 11.30
C LYS A 71 -5.90 -12.68 11.32
N ARG A 72 -7.03 -12.00 11.60
CA ARG A 72 -7.03 -10.54 11.70
C ARG A 72 -6.13 -10.07 12.85
N GLY A 73 -5.41 -8.98 12.63
CA GLY A 73 -4.48 -8.40 13.63
C GLY A 73 -3.18 -9.16 13.84
N GLN A 74 -2.93 -10.25 13.10
CA GLN A 74 -1.70 -11.03 13.16
C GLN A 74 -0.82 -10.73 11.94
N GLU A 75 0.50 -10.87 12.11
CA GLU A 75 1.42 -10.81 10.97
C GLU A 75 1.19 -12.03 10.07
N LEU A 76 1.07 -11.80 8.77
CA LEU A 76 0.87 -12.84 7.77
C LEU A 76 2.22 -13.25 7.16
N THR A 77 2.42 -14.55 6.99
CA THR A 77 3.51 -15.11 6.18
C THR A 77 3.25 -14.88 4.69
N LEU A 78 4.29 -15.02 3.85
CA LEU A 78 4.17 -14.96 2.39
C LEU A 78 3.09 -15.91 1.85
N GLN A 79 3.14 -17.17 2.30
CA GLN A 79 2.18 -18.20 1.89
C GLN A 79 0.75 -17.86 2.33
N GLU A 80 0.58 -17.23 3.52
CA GLU A 80 -0.72 -16.75 3.95
C GLU A 80 -1.20 -15.56 3.13
N MET A 81 -0.32 -14.63 2.76
CA MET A 81 -0.67 -13.51 1.88
C MET A 81 -1.16 -14.02 0.52
N GLU A 82 -0.46 -14.97 -0.10
CA GLU A 82 -0.91 -15.62 -1.34
C GLU A 82 -2.25 -16.35 -1.15
N ARG A 83 -2.37 -17.15 -0.09
CA ARG A 83 -3.58 -17.91 0.22
C ARG A 83 -4.79 -17.01 0.48
N PHE A 84 -4.56 -15.83 1.07
CA PHE A 84 -5.60 -14.84 1.36
C PHE A 84 -5.71 -13.78 0.27
N ASN A 85 -5.31 -14.11 -0.97
CA ASN A 85 -5.55 -13.31 -2.16
C ASN A 85 -5.02 -11.86 -2.02
N ALA A 86 -3.82 -11.73 -1.46
CA ALA A 86 -3.11 -10.47 -1.41
C ALA A 86 -2.93 -9.91 -2.82
N ARG A 87 -3.29 -8.64 -3.00
CA ARG A 87 -3.22 -7.95 -4.29
C ARG A 87 -3.14 -6.44 -4.10
N PHE A 88 -2.56 -5.76 -5.08
CA PHE A 88 -2.63 -4.31 -5.16
C PHE A 88 -3.78 -3.88 -6.05
N GLU A 89 -4.68 -3.06 -5.51
CA GLU A 89 -5.80 -2.49 -6.25
C GLU A 89 -5.72 -0.97 -6.23
N ARG A 90 -6.00 -0.33 -7.38
CA ARG A 90 -6.00 1.12 -7.46
C ARG A 90 -7.26 1.68 -6.84
N PHE A 91 -7.11 2.64 -5.93
CA PHE A 91 -8.22 3.41 -5.37
C PHE A 91 -8.05 4.89 -5.68
N HIS A 92 -9.18 5.56 -5.85
CA HIS A 92 -9.24 7.01 -5.82
C HIS A 92 -10.05 7.41 -4.59
N VAL A 93 -9.42 8.16 -3.68
CA VAL A 93 -10.00 8.55 -2.40
C VAL A 93 -10.09 10.06 -2.36
N THR A 94 -11.25 10.59 -1.97
CA THR A 94 -11.48 12.02 -1.79
C THR A 94 -12.07 12.27 -0.41
N LEU A 95 -11.71 13.42 0.19
CA LEU A 95 -12.40 13.89 1.38
C LEU A 95 -13.82 14.32 0.97
N SER A 96 -14.83 13.81 1.68
CA SER A 96 -16.19 14.30 1.55
C SER A 96 -16.29 15.71 2.13
N GLN A 97 -17.01 16.59 1.43
CA GLN A 97 -17.36 17.93 1.91
C GLN A 97 -18.54 17.88 2.88
#